data_AF-D2PFS1-F1
#
_entry.id   AF-D2PFS1-F1
#
_cell.length_a   1.000
_cell.length_b   1.000
_cell.length_c   1.000
_cell.angle_alpha   90.00
_cell.angle_beta   90.00
_cell.angle_gamma   90.00
#
_symmetry.space_group_name_H-M   'P 1'
#
loop_
_entity.id
_entity.type
_entity.pdbx_description
1 polymer ?
#
loop_
_entity_poly.entity_id
_entity_poly.type
_entity_poly.pdbx_seq_one_letter_code
_entity_poly.pdbx_strand_id
1 'polypeptide(L)'
;MISLPIIRRLLAPLVVSLFALGWYGFSVQYIVSNNNVALENGVFSAYISPSQLQGYIEATRYICYVVVYLGLIFFWYNLVKTVRELEEANKQ
;
A
#
# COMPACT_ATOMS: atom_id res chain seq x y z
N MET A 1 7.93 5.76 -29.49
CA MET A 1 6.73 5.01 -29.03
C MET A 1 7.06 4.43 -27.65
N ILE A 2 6.31 4.77 -26.59
CA ILE A 2 6.61 4.26 -25.24
C ILE A 2 6.33 2.75 -25.22
N SER A 3 7.32 1.96 -24.81
CA SER A 3 7.23 0.50 -24.83
C SER A 3 6.44 -0.02 -23.62
N LEU A 4 5.75 -1.15 -23.78
CA LEU A 4 5.03 -1.82 -22.70
C LEU A 4 5.90 -2.09 -21.44
N PRO A 5 7.18 -2.47 -21.56
CA PRO A 5 8.08 -2.60 -20.41
C PRO A 5 8.26 -1.31 -19.61
N ILE A 6 8.35 -0.15 -20.28
CA ILE A 6 8.48 1.16 -19.63
C ILE A 6 7.21 1.48 -18.84
N ILE A 7 6.04 1.29 -19.45
CA ILE A 7 4.75 1.53 -18.79
C ILE A 7 4.62 0.66 -17.54
N ARG A 8 4.95 -0.63 -17.63
CA ARG A 8 4.89 -1.55 -16.47
C ARG A 8 5.82 -1.10 -15.34
N ARG A 9 7.06 -0.70 -15.67
CA ARG A 9 8.04 -0.24 -14.69
C ARG A 9 7.58 1.01 -13.94
N LEU A 10 6.86 1.91 -14.61
CA LEU A 10 6.33 3.14 -14.01
C LEU A 10 5.02 2.89 -13.23
N LEU A 11 4.10 2.08 -13.77
CA LEU A 11 2.79 1.86 -13.13
C LEU A 11 2.85 0.89 -11.95
N ALA A 12 3.72 -0.11 -11.98
CA ALA A 12 3.82 -1.11 -10.91
C ALA A 12 3.94 -0.50 -9.50
N PRO A 13 4.88 0.43 -9.22
CA PRO A 13 4.96 1.05 -7.90
C PRO A 13 3.70 1.84 -7.51
N LEU A 14 3.02 2.47 -8.47
CA LEU A 14 1.77 3.20 -8.21
C LEU A 14 0.61 2.25 -7.86
N VAL A 15 0.51 1.13 -8.57
CA VAL A 15 -0.50 0.10 -8.28
C VAL A 15 -0.29 -0.48 -6.88
N VAL A 16 0.95 -0.74 -6.48
CA VAL A 16 1.28 -1.21 -5.13
C VAL A 16 0.91 -0.16 -4.07
N SER A 17 1.19 1.13 -4.32
CA SER A 17 0.77 2.21 -3.42
C SER A 17 -0.75 2.32 -3.29
N LEU A 18 -1.49 2.21 -4.39
CA LEU A 18 -2.96 2.22 -4.37
C LEU A 18 -3.51 0.99 -3.64
N PHE A 19 -2.91 -0.18 -3.84
CA PHE A 19 -3.24 -1.38 -3.10
C PHE A 19 -3.05 -1.17 -1.60
N ALA A 20 -1.95 -0.55 -1.16
CA ALA A 20 -1.72 -0.29 0.26
C ALA A 20 -2.77 0.65 0.89
N LEU A 21 -3.24 1.65 0.14
CA LEU A 21 -4.34 2.52 0.58
C LEU A 21 -5.65 1.75 0.72
N GLY A 22 -5.99 0.93 -0.28
CA GLY A 22 -7.17 0.06 -0.22
C GLY A 22 -7.10 -0.95 0.91
N TRP A 23 -5.91 -1.55 1.12
CA TRP A 23 -5.64 -2.49 2.19
C TRP A 23 -5.86 -1.88 3.57
N TYR A 24 -5.41 -0.64 3.79
CA TYR A 24 -5.65 0.06 5.05
C TYR A 24 -7.16 0.26 5.29
N GLY A 25 -7.89 0.78 4.29
CA GLY A 25 -9.33 1.00 4.39
C GLY A 25 -10.10 -0.28 4.67
N PHE A 26 -9.74 -1.38 3.98
CA PHE A 26 -10.28 -2.71 4.23
C PHE A 26 -9.98 -3.18 5.67
N SER A 27 -8.72 -3.05 6.11
CA SER A 27 -8.28 -3.54 7.42
C SER A 27 -9.01 -2.85 8.58
N VAL A 28 -9.21 -1.53 8.51
CA VAL A 28 -9.94 -0.78 9.54
C VAL A 28 -11.37 -1.30 9.67
N GLN A 29 -12.08 -1.49 8.57
CA GLN A 29 -13.46 -1.97 8.59
C GLN A 29 -13.54 -3.43 9.07
N TYR A 30 -12.67 -4.28 8.54
CA TYR A 30 -12.67 -5.72 8.83
C TYR A 30 -12.35 -6.01 10.30
N ILE A 31 -11.28 -5.41 10.84
CA ILE A 31 -10.83 -5.68 12.21
C ILE A 31 -11.88 -5.18 13.22
N VAL A 32 -12.44 -3.98 13.01
CA VAL A 32 -13.48 -3.44 13.90
C VAL A 32 -14.75 -4.28 13.84
N SER A 33 -15.20 -4.66 12.64
CA SER A 33 -16.40 -5.50 12.47
C SER A 33 -16.24 -6.85 13.14
N ASN A 34 -15.13 -7.57 12.91
CA ASN A 34 -14.87 -8.86 13.55
C ASN A 34 -14.76 -8.76 15.07
N ASN A 35 -14.18 -7.69 15.60
CA ASN A 35 -14.06 -7.52 17.05
C ASN A 35 -15.43 -7.34 17.72
N ASN A 36 -16.34 -6.61 17.07
CA ASN A 36 -17.73 -6.47 17.54
C ASN A 36 -18.49 -7.79 17.47
N VAL A 37 -18.35 -8.54 16.38
CA VAL A 37 -18.96 -9.88 16.23
C VAL A 37 -18.45 -10.84 17.30
N ALA A 38 -17.15 -10.80 17.64
CA ALA A 38 -16.60 -11.63 18.71
C ALA A 38 -17.19 -11.25 20.08
N LEU A 39 -17.38 -9.95 20.36
CA LEU A 39 -18.00 -9.47 21.59
C LEU A 39 -19.47 -9.89 21.70
N GLU A 40 -20.25 -9.69 20.63
CA GLU A 40 -21.68 -10.03 20.57
C GLU A 40 -21.94 -11.53 20.75
N ASN A 41 -21.06 -12.38 20.19
CA ASN A 41 -21.17 -13.84 20.30
C ASN A 41 -20.49 -14.42 21.55
N GLY A 42 -19.95 -13.60 22.45
CA GLY A 42 -19.27 -14.05 23.67
C GLY A 42 -17.97 -14.83 23.40
N VAL A 43 -17.35 -14.65 22.23
CA VAL A 43 -16.09 -15.29 21.84
C VAL A 43 -14.91 -14.47 22.36
N PHE A 44 -14.72 -14.49 23.68
CA PHE A 44 -13.70 -13.68 24.36
C PHE A 44 -12.26 -14.07 24.00
N SER A 45 -12.03 -15.28 23.46
CA SER A 45 -10.71 -15.72 22.99
C SER A 45 -10.24 -15.00 21.72
N ALA A 46 -11.18 -14.50 20.91
CA ALA A 46 -10.91 -13.74 19.69
C ALA A 46 -11.20 -12.24 19.86
N TYR A 47 -11.83 -11.85 20.97
CA TYR A 47 -12.05 -10.46 21.33
C TYR A 47 -10.74 -9.77 21.71
N ILE A 48 -10.60 -8.55 21.24
CA ILE A 48 -9.44 -7.70 21.43
C ILE A 48 -9.91 -6.45 22.18
N SER A 49 -9.19 -6.08 23.24
CA SER A 49 -9.50 -4.87 24.01
C SER A 49 -9.34 -3.60 23.14
N PRO A 50 -10.04 -2.49 23.44
CA PRO A 50 -9.98 -1.28 22.62
C PRO A 50 -8.57 -0.71 22.41
N SER A 51 -7.69 -0.81 23.41
CA SER A 51 -6.31 -0.34 23.30
C SER A 51 -5.48 -1.20 22.34
N GLN A 52 -5.66 -2.52 22.37
CA GLN A 52 -5.00 -3.44 21.44
C GLN A 52 -5.55 -3.27 20.01
N LEU A 53 -6.86 -3.09 19.86
CA LEU A 53 -7.51 -2.80 18.58
C LEU A 53 -6.92 -1.53 17.94
N GLN A 54 -6.80 -0.46 18.72
CA GLN A 54 -6.18 0.78 18.25
C GLN A 54 -4.71 0.56 17.86
N GLY A 55 -3.96 -0.22 18.65
CA GLY A 55 -2.59 -0.61 18.32
C GLY A 55 -2.46 -1.33 16.99
N TYR A 56 -3.39 -2.25 16.67
CA TYR A 56 -3.38 -2.96 15.38
C TYR A 56 -3.70 -2.05 14.19
N ILE A 57 -4.67 -1.15 14.34
CA ILE A 57 -5.01 -0.16 13.31
C ILE A 57 -3.82 0.76 13.05
N GLU A 58 -3.18 1.24 14.11
CA GLU A 58 -1.98 2.08 14.04
C GLU A 58 -0.81 1.37 13.35
N ALA A 59 -0.50 0.14 13.76
CA ALA A 59 0.54 -0.66 13.12
C ALA A 59 0.27 -0.86 11.62
N THR A 60 -0.97 -1.18 11.26
CA THR A 60 -1.39 -1.33 9.86
C THR A 60 -1.22 -0.02 9.09
N ARG A 61 -1.56 1.12 9.69
CA ARG A 61 -1.38 2.45 9.10
C ARG A 61 0.08 2.72 8.77
N TYR A 62 0.98 2.49 9.71
CA TYR A 62 2.41 2.71 9.50
C TYR A 62 3.00 1.78 8.44
N ILE A 63 2.59 0.51 8.41
CA ILE A 63 3.00 -0.43 7.36
C ILE A 63 2.55 0.10 5.99
N CYS A 64 1.29 0.53 5.86
CA CYS A 64 0.78 1.09 4.61
C CYS A 64 1.54 2.37 4.20
N TYR A 65 1.88 3.25 5.14
CA TYR A 65 2.73 4.41 4.85
C TYR A 65 4.10 4.01 4.31
N VAL A 66 4.77 3.05 4.94
CA VAL A 66 6.07 2.54 4.45
C VAL A 66 5.95 2.03 3.02
N VAL A 67 4.91 1.23 2.72
CA VAL A 67 4.69 0.69 1.37
C VAL A 67 4.45 1.81 0.36
N VAL A 68 3.62 2.81 0.69
CA VAL A 68 3.35 3.95 -0.19
C VAL A 68 4.63 4.76 -0.44
N TYR A 69 5.41 5.07 0.60
CA TYR A 69 6.65 5.81 0.45
C TYR A 69 7.67 5.07 -0.40
N LEU A 70 7.86 3.76 -0.18
CA LEU A 70 8.73 2.94 -1.02
C LEU A 70 8.23 2.91 -2.47
N GLY A 71 6.92 2.74 -2.69
CA GLY A 71 6.32 2.81 -4.02
C GLY A 71 6.63 4.14 -4.71
N LEU A 72 6.45 5.27 -4.04
CA LEU A 72 6.78 6.58 -4.60
C LEU A 72 8.28 6.73 -4.91
N ILE A 73 9.17 6.28 -4.02
CA ILE A 73 10.62 6.30 -4.26
C ILE A 73 10.96 5.52 -5.54
N PHE A 74 10.42 4.31 -5.70
CA PHE A 74 10.65 3.50 -6.89
C PHE A 74 10.03 4.10 -8.14
N PHE A 75 8.84 4.72 -8.03
CA PHE A 75 8.22 5.45 -9.12
C PHE A 75 9.15 6.57 -9.63
N TRP A 76 9.63 7.43 -8.74
CA TRP A 76 10.52 8.54 -9.09
C TRP A 76 11.84 8.06 -9.68
N TYR A 77 12.44 7.04 -9.08
CA TYR A 77 13.67 6.42 -9.60
C TYR A 77 13.48 5.92 -11.04
N ASN A 78 12.39 5.18 -11.29
CA ASN A 78 12.09 4.64 -12.61
C ASN A 78 11.74 5.72 -13.62
N LEU A 79 11.07 6.80 -13.20
CA LEU A 79 10.75 7.94 -14.04
C LEU A 79 12.01 8.64 -14.53
N VAL A 80 12.90 9.02 -13.60
CA VAL A 80 14.17 9.68 -13.95
C VAL A 80 15.02 8.81 -14.86
N LYS A 81 15.11 7.50 -14.56
CA LYS A 81 15.83 6.54 -15.40
C LYS A 81 15.26 6.48 -16.83
N THR A 82 13.94 6.39 -16.95
CA THR A 82 13.25 6.33 -18.25
C THR A 82 13.48 7.60 -19.07
N VAL A 83 13.39 8.77 -18.44
CA VAL A 83 13.64 10.05 -19.11
C VAL A 83 15.07 10.12 -19.66
N ARG A 84 16.07 9.71 -18.88
CA ARG A 84 17.48 9.65 -19.32
C ARG A 84 17.67 8.70 -20.51
N GLU A 85 17.12 7.50 -20.43
CA GLU A 85 17.19 6.51 -21.52
C GLU A 85 16.57 7.05 -22.82
N LEU A 86 15.46 7.80 -22.73
CA LEU A 86 14.81 8.43 -23.88
C LEU A 86 15.60 9.63 -24.44
N GLU A 87 16.22 10.44 -23.58
CA GLU A 87 17.07 11.55 -24.01
C GLU A 87 18.32 11.06 -24.75
N GLU A 88 18.95 9.99 -24.27
CA GLU A 88 20.13 9.38 -24.92
C GLU A 88 19.77 8.78 -26.28
N ALA A 89 18.63 8.09 -26.38
CA ALA A 89 18.15 7.52 -27.64
C ALA A 89 17.82 8.57 -28.71
N ASN A 90 17.38 9.77 -28.31
CA ASN A 90 17.07 10.87 -29.23
C ASN A 90 18.30 11.65 -29.71
N LYS A 91 19.47 11.46 -29.09
CA LYS A 91 20.73 12.09 -29.51
C LYS A 91 21.52 11.27 -30.54
N GLN A 92 21.14 10.01 -30.73
CA GLN A 92 21.69 9.11 -31.77
C GLN A 92 20.85 9.21 -33.04
#